data_AF-A7SWG3-F1
#
_entry.id   AF-A7SWG3-F1
#
_cell.length_a   1.000
_cell.length_b   1.000
_cell.length_c   1.000
_cell.angle_alpha   90.00
_cell.angle_beta   90.00
_cell.angle_gamma   90.00
#
_symmetry.space_group_name_H-M   'P 1'
#
loop_
_entity.id
_entity.type
_entity.pdbx_description
1 polymer ?
#
loop_
_entity_poly.entity_id
_entity_poly.type
_entity_poly.pdbx_seq_one_letter_code
_entity_poly.pdbx_strand_id
1 'polypeptide(L)'
;MSAPSTVAVPKLDSENAVREALSLMKHLDKGELQEIMDSEENLDNILRDLEEIKKIEVNREMLTASNRSLAEFNLKIEPQLNQGRQQLIEAHERREMLQAQFQSNKAKLDTLSDQYSSDTTTALLQTAVAQAEEDSEKTVDTFLDGKMSMEDFIQTFMPQKALHHLRRVKAEKLTELLQQRRSGQCSYKF
;
A
#
# COMPACT_ATOMS: atom_id res chain seq x y z
N MET A 1 -14.29 -14.49 -20.61
CA MET A 1 -13.27 -15.43 -20.12
C MET A 1 -14.01 -16.53 -19.40
N SER A 2 -14.16 -17.69 -20.05
CA SER A 2 -14.88 -18.82 -19.45
C SER A 2 -13.98 -19.52 -18.43
N ALA A 3 -14.55 -19.85 -17.27
CA ALA A 3 -13.91 -20.59 -16.19
C ALA A 3 -13.26 -21.90 -16.70
N PRO A 4 -12.27 -22.48 -15.99
CA PRO A 4 -11.78 -23.80 -16.30
C PRO A 4 -12.93 -24.78 -16.08
N SER A 5 -13.52 -25.23 -17.18
CA SER A 5 -14.55 -26.27 -17.17
C SER A 5 -13.92 -27.53 -16.60
N THR A 6 -14.48 -28.06 -15.53
CA THR A 6 -14.13 -29.39 -15.03
C THR A 6 -14.33 -30.39 -16.16
N VAL A 7 -13.24 -31.01 -16.59
CA VAL A 7 -13.24 -32.01 -17.64
C VAL A 7 -14.04 -33.21 -17.16
N ALA A 8 -15.26 -33.39 -17.71
CA ALA A 8 -16.08 -34.55 -17.45
C ALA A 8 -15.41 -35.78 -18.10
N VAL A 9 -14.94 -36.72 -17.28
CA VAL A 9 -14.32 -37.95 -17.77
C VAL A 9 -15.45 -38.88 -18.25
N PRO A 10 -15.46 -39.29 -19.52
CA PRO A 10 -16.42 -40.26 -20.01
C PRO A 10 -16.22 -41.59 -19.28
N LYS A 11 -17.31 -42.23 -18.86
CA LYS A 11 -17.30 -43.56 -18.26
C LYS A 11 -17.48 -44.61 -19.34
N LEU A 12 -16.79 -45.73 -19.18
CA LEU A 12 -17.03 -46.92 -19.99
C LEU A 12 -18.41 -47.48 -19.66
N ASP A 13 -19.26 -47.64 -20.68
CA ASP A 13 -20.45 -48.46 -20.58
C ASP A 13 -20.05 -49.93 -20.71
N SER A 14 -19.74 -50.53 -19.56
CA SER A 14 -19.30 -51.92 -19.49
C SER A 14 -20.37 -52.91 -19.97
N GLU A 15 -21.65 -52.61 -19.79
CA GLU A 15 -22.73 -53.49 -20.25
C GLU A 15 -22.83 -53.49 -21.77
N ASN A 16 -22.72 -52.32 -22.40
CA ASN A 16 -22.74 -52.21 -23.85
C ASN A 16 -21.47 -52.83 -24.48
N ALA A 17 -20.29 -52.57 -23.92
CA ALA A 17 -19.02 -53.12 -24.39
C ALA A 17 -19.00 -54.66 -24.31
N VAL A 18 -19.49 -55.25 -23.22
CA VAL A 18 -19.60 -56.71 -23.08
C VAL A 18 -20.61 -57.29 -24.06
N ARG A 19 -21.74 -56.62 -24.29
CA ARG A 19 -22.74 -57.06 -25.28
C ARG A 19 -22.19 -57.04 -26.71
N GLU A 20 -21.43 -56.01 -27.06
CA GLU A 20 -20.77 -55.86 -28.36
C GLU A 20 -19.71 -56.94 -28.57
N ALA A 21 -18.84 -57.15 -27.58
CA ALA A 21 -17.82 -58.20 -27.60
C ALA A 21 -18.43 -59.60 -27.75
N LEU A 22 -19.50 -59.91 -27.00
CA LEU A 22 -20.22 -61.18 -27.11
C LEU A 22 -20.91 -61.33 -28.48
N SER A 23 -21.35 -60.24 -29.11
CA SER A 23 -21.93 -60.29 -30.45
C SER A 23 -20.86 -60.62 -31.50
N LEU A 24 -19.68 -60.01 -31.41
CA LEU A 24 -18.52 -60.30 -32.26
C LEU A 24 -18.08 -61.76 -32.12
N MET A 25 -17.93 -62.25 -30.88
CA MET A 25 -17.48 -63.62 -30.61
C MET A 25 -18.46 -64.70 -31.09
N LYS A 26 -19.76 -64.41 -31.19
CA LYS A 26 -20.77 -65.35 -31.72
C LYS A 26 -20.62 -65.68 -33.20
N HIS A 27 -19.90 -64.84 -33.94
CA HIS A 27 -19.68 -65.02 -35.37
C HIS A 27 -18.33 -65.69 -35.70
N LEU A 28 -17.51 -65.97 -34.69
CA LEU A 28 -16.21 -66.62 -34.82
C LEU A 28 -16.33 -68.14 -34.74
N ASP A 29 -15.45 -68.86 -35.44
CA ASP A 29 -15.38 -70.31 -35.38
C ASP A 29 -14.58 -70.82 -34.18
N LYS A 30 -14.57 -72.15 -33.99
CA LYS A 30 -13.87 -72.77 -32.86
C LYS A 30 -12.35 -72.54 -32.91
N GLY A 31 -11.76 -72.49 -34.10
CA GLY A 31 -10.33 -72.25 -34.27
C GLY A 31 -9.96 -70.82 -33.90
N GLU A 32 -10.73 -69.84 -34.39
CA GLU A 32 -10.57 -68.42 -34.11
C GLU A 32 -10.75 -68.11 -32.61
N LEU A 33 -11.75 -68.71 -31.96
CA LEU A 33 -11.96 -68.58 -30.51
C LEU A 33 -10.81 -69.21 -29.70
N GLN A 34 -10.23 -70.30 -30.17
CA GLN A 34 -9.07 -70.94 -29.54
C GLN A 34 -7.84 -70.03 -29.67
N GLU A 35 -7.61 -69.41 -30.83
CA GLU A 35 -6.52 -68.46 -31.05
C GLU A 35 -6.63 -67.18 -30.21
N ILE A 36 -7.85 -66.73 -29.91
CA ILE A 36 -8.08 -65.60 -29.00
C ILE A 36 -7.83 -66.01 -27.54
N MET A 37 -8.20 -67.24 -27.18
CA MET A 37 -7.96 -67.76 -25.83
C MET A 37 -6.46 -68.02 -25.57
N ASP A 38 -5.72 -68.40 -26.61
CA ASP A 38 -4.31 -68.75 -26.52
C ASP A 38 -3.37 -67.53 -26.63
N SER A 39 -3.88 -66.35 -27.02
CA SER A 39 -3.10 -65.11 -27.18
C SER A 39 -3.82 -63.88 -26.61
N GLU A 40 -3.25 -63.30 -25.55
CA GLU A 40 -3.72 -62.05 -24.95
C GLU A 40 -3.66 -60.87 -25.92
N GLU A 41 -2.70 -60.87 -26.85
CA GLU A 41 -2.57 -59.83 -27.88
C GLU A 41 -3.73 -59.88 -28.89
N ASN A 42 -4.21 -61.07 -29.23
CA ASN A 42 -5.40 -61.24 -30.09
C ASN A 42 -6.66 -60.75 -29.39
N LEU A 43 -6.79 -61.02 -28.09
CA LEU A 43 -7.88 -60.55 -27.27
C LEU A 43 -7.86 -59.01 -27.15
N ASP A 44 -6.68 -58.42 -26.91
CA ASP A 44 -6.49 -56.97 -26.86
C ASP A 44 -6.85 -56.28 -28.18
N ASN A 45 -6.53 -56.89 -29.32
CA ASN A 45 -6.89 -56.36 -30.64
C ASN A 45 -8.41 -56.31 -30.82
N ILE A 46 -9.14 -57.35 -30.41
CA ILE A 46 -10.60 -57.37 -30.47
C ILE A 46 -11.21 -56.34 -29.51
N LEU A 47 -10.65 -56.19 -28.31
CA LEU A 47 -11.12 -55.18 -27.37
C LEU A 47 -10.90 -53.76 -27.90
N ARG A 48 -9.74 -53.47 -28.50
CA ARG A 48 -9.50 -52.16 -29.16
C ARG A 48 -10.47 -51.89 -30.30
N ASP A 49 -11.03 -52.93 -30.89
CA ASP A 49 -11.98 -52.78 -31.99
C ASP A 49 -13.41 -52.47 -31.57
N LEU A 50 -13.76 -52.63 -30.28
CA LEU A 50 -15.08 -52.29 -29.75
C LEU A 50 -15.35 -50.78 -29.84
N GLU A 51 -16.55 -50.41 -30.30
CA GLU A 51 -16.97 -49.01 -30.48
C GLU A 51 -16.91 -48.22 -29.18
N GLU A 52 -17.32 -48.82 -28.04
CA GLU A 52 -17.23 -48.15 -26.74
C GLU A 52 -15.78 -47.87 -26.31
N ILE A 53 -14.83 -48.76 -26.65
CA ILE A 53 -13.41 -48.55 -26.33
C ILE A 53 -12.82 -47.47 -27.24
N LYS A 54 -13.08 -47.52 -28.55
CA LYS A 54 -12.67 -46.48 -29.52
C LYS A 54 -13.18 -45.10 -29.12
N LYS A 55 -14.44 -45.01 -28.71
CA LYS A 55 -15.06 -43.76 -28.25
C LYS A 55 -14.35 -43.20 -27.02
N ILE A 56 -13.95 -44.04 -26.06
CA ILE A 56 -13.19 -43.60 -24.89
C ILE A 56 -11.78 -43.15 -25.28
N GLU A 57 -11.11 -43.85 -26.19
CA GLU A 57 -9.78 -43.46 -26.67
C GLU A 57 -9.79 -42.10 -27.36
N VAL A 58 -10.73 -41.87 -28.27
CA VAL A 58 -10.91 -40.56 -28.93
C VAL A 58 -11.18 -39.46 -27.91
N ASN A 59 -12.04 -39.72 -26.93
CA ASN A 59 -12.29 -38.75 -25.86
C ASN A 59 -11.02 -38.51 -25.01
N ARG A 60 -10.27 -39.54 -24.66
CA ARG A 60 -9.01 -39.42 -23.90
C ARG A 60 -8.01 -38.56 -24.66
N GLU A 61 -7.85 -38.75 -25.95
CA GLU A 61 -6.97 -37.94 -26.79
C GLU A 61 -7.44 -36.49 -26.85
N MET A 62 -8.73 -36.25 -27.08
CA MET A 62 -9.32 -34.91 -27.10
C MET A 62 -9.11 -34.18 -25.77
N LEU A 63 -9.34 -34.87 -24.64
CA LEU A 63 -9.15 -34.30 -23.31
C LEU A 63 -7.69 -34.04 -23.00
N THR A 64 -6.79 -34.92 -23.43
CA THR A 64 -5.34 -34.76 -23.27
C THR A 64 -4.84 -33.56 -24.06
N ALA A 65 -5.29 -33.40 -25.32
CA ALA A 65 -4.97 -32.25 -26.15
C ALA A 65 -5.51 -30.94 -25.55
N SER A 66 -6.75 -30.97 -25.04
CA SER A 66 -7.38 -29.82 -24.38
C SER A 66 -6.65 -29.42 -23.09
N ASN A 67 -6.37 -30.38 -22.21
CA ASN A 67 -5.64 -30.16 -20.97
C ASN A 67 -4.24 -29.60 -21.24
N ARG A 68 -3.53 -30.18 -22.22
CA ARG A 68 -2.22 -29.68 -22.66
C ARG A 68 -2.30 -28.24 -23.15
N SER A 69 -3.27 -27.92 -23.98
CA SER A 69 -3.47 -26.55 -24.50
C SER A 69 -3.74 -25.55 -23.35
N LEU A 70 -4.54 -25.94 -22.35
CA LEU A 70 -4.80 -25.12 -21.17
C LEU A 70 -3.55 -24.95 -20.30
N ALA A 71 -2.77 -26.02 -20.09
CA ALA A 71 -1.52 -25.95 -19.34
C ALA A 71 -0.51 -25.02 -20.04
N GLU A 72 -0.34 -25.15 -21.35
CA GLU A 72 0.53 -24.28 -22.16
C GLU A 72 0.07 -22.81 -22.09
N PHE A 73 -1.24 -22.55 -22.15
CA PHE A 73 -1.79 -21.21 -21.97
C PHE A 73 -1.53 -20.64 -20.58
N ASN A 74 -1.74 -21.44 -19.52
CA ASN A 74 -1.48 -21.03 -18.14
C ASN A 74 0.00 -20.69 -17.93
N LEU A 75 0.91 -21.54 -18.44
CA LEU A 75 2.36 -21.30 -18.40
C LEU A 75 2.76 -20.01 -19.15
N LYS A 76 2.04 -19.67 -20.24
CA LYS A 76 2.28 -18.43 -20.99
C LYS A 76 1.85 -17.18 -20.21
N ILE A 77 0.80 -17.27 -19.40
CA ILE A 77 0.27 -16.14 -18.61
C ILE A 77 1.06 -15.93 -17.31
N GLU A 78 1.54 -17.01 -16.70
CA GLU A 78 2.33 -16.98 -15.46
C GLU A 78 3.43 -15.88 -15.42
N PRO A 79 4.31 -15.71 -16.43
CA PRO A 79 5.32 -14.66 -16.39
C PRO A 79 4.73 -13.24 -16.36
N GLN A 80 3.61 -13.00 -17.05
CA GLN A 80 2.95 -11.69 -17.04
C GLN A 80 2.33 -11.39 -15.68
N LEU A 81 1.72 -12.39 -15.05
CA LEU A 81 1.18 -12.27 -13.69
C LEU A 81 2.30 -12.03 -12.67
N ASN A 82 3.39 -12.78 -12.78
CA ASN A 82 4.55 -12.61 -11.90
C ASN A 82 5.19 -11.23 -12.07
N GLN A 83 5.32 -10.74 -13.29
CA GLN A 83 5.81 -9.39 -13.58
C GLN A 83 4.87 -8.32 -13.00
N GLY A 84 3.56 -8.43 -13.21
CA GLY A 84 2.59 -7.49 -12.66
C GLY A 84 2.58 -7.49 -11.13
N ARG A 85 2.69 -8.66 -10.51
CA ARG A 85 2.84 -8.80 -9.06
C ARG A 85 4.10 -8.12 -8.55
N GLN A 86 5.24 -8.32 -9.22
CA GLN A 86 6.50 -7.70 -8.84
C GLN A 86 6.44 -6.17 -8.94
N GLN A 87 5.88 -5.62 -10.03
CA GLN A 87 5.67 -4.18 -10.18
C GLN A 87 4.77 -3.60 -9.09
N LEU A 88 3.72 -4.32 -8.69
CA LEU A 88 2.84 -3.90 -7.61
C LEU A 88 3.58 -3.84 -6.27
N ILE A 89 4.42 -4.82 -5.97
CA ILE A 89 5.25 -4.85 -4.76
C ILE A 89 6.21 -3.65 -4.76
N GLU A 90 6.94 -3.43 -5.84
CA GLU A 90 7.89 -2.30 -5.96
C GLU A 90 7.18 -0.94 -5.83
N ALA A 91 6.00 -0.79 -6.44
CA ALA A 91 5.21 0.43 -6.31
C ALA A 91 4.74 0.66 -4.86
N HIS A 92 4.35 -0.41 -4.16
CA HIS A 92 3.95 -0.34 -2.76
C HIS A 92 5.11 0.06 -1.86
N GLU A 93 6.27 -0.59 -1.99
CA GLU A 93 7.48 -0.27 -1.24
C GLU A 93 7.93 1.17 -1.48
N ARG A 94 7.89 1.64 -2.74
CA ARG A 94 8.21 3.03 -3.08
C ARG A 94 7.24 4.01 -2.40
N ARG A 95 5.94 3.69 -2.39
CA ARG A 95 4.93 4.51 -1.70
C ARG A 95 5.21 4.57 -0.20
N GLU A 96 5.50 3.44 0.44
CA GLU A 96 5.79 3.39 1.87
C GLU A 96 7.03 4.20 2.23
N MET A 97 8.11 4.08 1.44
CA MET A 97 9.31 4.91 1.62
C MET A 97 8.98 6.40 1.51
N LEU A 98 8.22 6.81 0.49
CA LEU A 98 7.87 8.21 0.27
C LEU A 98 6.93 8.73 1.37
N GLN A 99 6.01 7.89 1.86
CA GLN A 99 5.13 8.21 2.97
C GLN A 99 5.91 8.39 4.27
N ALA A 100 6.91 7.55 4.55
CA ALA A 100 7.78 7.72 5.71
C ALA A 100 8.59 9.03 5.63
N GLN A 101 9.15 9.34 4.46
CA GLN A 101 9.84 10.63 4.23
C GLN A 101 8.90 11.82 4.41
N PHE A 102 7.69 11.74 3.85
CA PHE A 102 6.67 12.78 4.00
C PHE A 102 6.30 12.98 5.47
N GLN A 103 6.05 11.92 6.22
CA GLN A 103 5.72 12.00 7.65
C GLN A 103 6.88 12.59 8.46
N SER A 104 8.12 12.20 8.17
CA SER A 104 9.31 12.78 8.82
C SER A 104 9.42 14.28 8.55
N ASN A 105 9.27 14.69 7.28
CA ASN A 105 9.32 16.10 6.90
C ASN A 105 8.16 16.90 7.48
N LYS A 106 6.96 16.33 7.51
CA LYS A 106 5.79 16.93 8.15
C LYS A 106 6.03 17.13 9.64
N ALA A 107 6.52 16.13 10.36
CA ALA A 107 6.82 16.26 11.78
C ALA A 107 7.86 17.36 12.06
N LYS A 108 8.90 17.49 11.23
CA LYS A 108 9.88 18.58 11.31
C LYS A 108 9.25 19.95 11.02
N LEU A 109 8.33 20.02 10.06
CA LEU A 109 7.63 21.26 9.73
C LEU A 109 6.67 21.67 10.86
N ASP A 110 5.95 20.71 11.43
CA ASP A 110 5.04 20.94 12.55
C ASP A 110 5.83 21.44 13.77
N THR A 111 6.98 20.84 14.11
CA THR A 111 7.81 21.33 15.23
C THR A 111 8.36 22.73 15.00
N LEU A 112 8.79 23.06 13.78
CA LEU A 112 9.21 24.41 13.42
C LEU A 112 8.02 25.38 13.47
N SER A 113 6.85 24.97 12.98
CA SER A 113 5.63 25.79 13.01
C SER A 113 5.21 26.09 14.45
N ASP A 114 5.35 25.14 15.37
CA ASP A 114 5.05 25.34 16.79
C ASP A 114 6.07 26.25 17.49
N GLN A 115 7.37 26.05 17.23
CA GLN A 115 8.45 26.88 17.78
C GLN A 115 8.35 28.34 17.32
N TYR A 116 8.10 28.53 16.02
CA TYR A 116 7.96 29.84 15.40
C TYR A 116 6.51 30.27 15.25
N SER A 117 5.61 29.67 16.05
CA SER A 117 4.22 30.06 15.98
C SER A 117 4.11 31.54 16.33
N SER A 118 3.23 32.21 15.60
CA SER A 118 2.92 33.62 15.79
C SER A 118 2.54 33.93 17.24
N ASP A 119 1.82 33.02 17.87
CA ASP A 119 1.35 33.17 19.25
C ASP A 119 2.50 32.93 20.24
N THR A 120 3.36 31.92 20.02
CA THR A 120 4.59 31.67 20.81
C THR A 120 5.53 32.87 20.76
N THR A 121 5.77 33.42 19.57
CA THR A 121 6.67 34.58 19.37
C THR A 121 6.12 35.83 20.06
N THR A 122 4.80 36.04 20.00
CA THR A 122 4.15 37.18 20.66
C THR A 122 4.23 37.05 22.18
N ALA A 123 3.95 35.86 22.73
CA ALA A 123 4.04 35.60 24.16
C ALA A 123 5.47 35.81 24.70
N LEU A 124 6.48 35.25 24.02
CA LEU A 124 7.89 35.44 24.39
C LEU A 124 8.31 36.92 24.38
N LEU A 125 7.85 37.67 23.38
CA LEU A 125 8.15 39.09 23.28
C LEU A 125 7.47 39.90 24.40
N GLN A 126 6.22 39.57 24.76
CA GLN A 126 5.53 40.17 25.90
C GLN A 126 6.25 39.87 27.23
N THR A 127 6.70 38.62 27.44
CA THR A 127 7.52 38.28 28.62
C THR A 127 8.81 39.10 28.66
N ALA A 128 9.50 39.27 27.53
CA ALA A 128 10.72 40.08 27.46
C ALA A 128 10.48 41.58 27.68
N VAL A 129 9.27 42.09 27.42
CA VAL A 129 8.85 43.46 27.78
C VAL A 129 8.69 43.57 29.29
N ALA A 130 7.95 42.63 29.91
CA ALA A 130 7.71 42.61 31.34
C ALA A 130 9.02 42.48 32.14
N GLN A 131 9.92 41.59 31.71
CA GLN A 131 11.23 41.45 32.36
C GLN A 131 12.08 42.72 32.26
N ALA A 132 12.08 43.41 31.11
CA ALA A 132 12.80 44.68 30.96
C ALA A 132 12.19 45.80 31.82
N GLU A 133 10.88 45.76 32.07
CA GLU A 133 10.23 46.67 33.00
C GLU A 133 10.65 46.38 34.44
N GLU A 134 10.56 45.13 34.87
CA GLU A 134 10.96 44.67 36.21
C GLU A 134 12.44 44.99 36.51
N ASP A 135 13.35 44.76 35.57
CA ASP A 135 14.77 45.10 35.73
C ASP A 135 15.01 46.60 35.89
N SER A 136 14.21 47.43 35.21
CA SER A 136 14.25 48.89 35.38
C SER A 136 13.68 49.33 36.72
N GLU A 137 12.64 48.66 37.23
CA GLU A 137 12.04 48.92 38.54
C GLU A 137 13.00 48.53 39.67
N LYS A 138 13.67 47.37 39.58
CA LYS A 138 14.74 46.98 40.53
C LYS A 138 15.85 48.03 40.62
N THR A 139 16.19 48.65 39.49
CA THR A 139 17.19 49.72 39.44
C THR A 139 16.70 50.99 40.15
N VAL A 140 15.40 51.32 40.01
CA VAL A 140 14.76 52.41 40.77
C VAL A 140 14.76 52.11 42.26
N ASP A 141 14.36 50.91 42.67
CA ASP A 141 14.32 50.50 44.08
C ASP A 141 15.71 50.56 44.71
N THR A 142 16.73 50.09 44.00
CA THR A 142 18.13 50.14 44.48
C THR A 142 18.62 51.57 44.68
N PHE A 143 18.20 52.50 43.81
CA PHE A 143 18.50 53.92 43.97
C PHE A 143 17.74 54.56 45.14
N LEU A 144 16.45 54.27 45.30
CA LEU A 144 15.62 54.77 46.42
C LEU A 144 16.10 54.26 47.78
N ASP A 145 16.65 53.05 47.82
CA ASP A 145 17.31 52.46 49.00
C ASP A 145 18.67 53.12 49.33
N GLY A 146 19.15 54.06 48.50
CA GLY A 146 20.45 54.71 48.67
C GLY A 146 21.65 53.81 48.39
N LYS A 147 21.43 52.64 47.75
CA LYS A 147 22.48 51.66 47.42
C LYS A 147 23.19 51.95 46.09
N MET A 148 22.79 53.01 45.39
CA MET A 148 23.30 53.41 44.08
C MET A 148 23.45 54.93 44.01
N SER A 149 24.49 55.41 43.32
CA SER A 149 24.69 56.85 43.11
C SER A 149 23.77 57.39 42.01
N MET A 150 23.55 58.71 41.99
CA MET A 150 22.74 59.36 40.94
C MET A 150 23.32 59.12 39.54
N GLU A 151 24.66 59.18 39.41
CA GLU A 151 25.35 59.00 38.14
C GLU A 151 25.18 57.57 37.62
N ASP A 152 25.37 56.57 38.49
CA ASP A 152 25.20 55.15 38.16
C ASP A 152 23.74 54.81 37.80
N PHE A 153 22.79 55.45 38.50
CA PHE A 153 21.36 55.31 38.22
C PHE A 153 21.03 55.80 36.81
N ILE A 154 21.47 57.01 36.43
CA ILE A 154 21.22 57.54 35.08
C ILE A 154 21.83 56.63 34.01
N GLN A 155 23.07 56.19 34.21
CA GLN A 155 23.79 55.35 33.24
C GLN A 155 23.13 53.97 33.04
N THR A 156 22.46 53.43 34.08
CA THR A 156 21.86 52.10 34.02
C THR A 156 20.37 52.14 33.64
N PHE A 157 19.61 53.06 34.22
CA PHE A 157 18.16 53.16 34.03
C PHE A 157 17.77 53.64 32.64
N MET A 158 18.49 54.63 32.07
CA MET A 158 18.13 55.19 30.76
C MET A 158 18.20 54.15 29.63
N PRO A 159 19.27 53.33 29.51
CA PRO A 159 19.31 52.22 28.56
C PRO A 159 18.24 51.15 28.81
N GLN A 160 17.95 50.82 30.07
CA GLN A 160 16.92 49.82 30.42
C GLN A 160 15.52 50.29 30.01
N LYS A 161 15.15 51.55 30.31
CA LYS A 161 13.86 52.10 29.86
C LYS A 161 13.78 52.25 28.35
N ALA A 162 14.87 52.65 27.68
CA ALA A 162 14.92 52.65 26.22
C ALA A 162 14.68 51.25 25.63
N LEU A 163 15.30 50.21 26.21
CA LEU A 163 15.10 48.81 25.80
C LEU A 163 13.66 48.34 26.04
N HIS A 164 13.09 48.62 27.21
CA HIS A 164 11.69 48.31 27.53
C HIS A 164 10.75 48.96 26.50
N HIS A 165 10.85 50.27 26.26
CA HIS A 165 9.99 50.96 25.31
C HIS A 165 10.13 50.41 23.88
N LEU A 166 11.37 50.12 23.44
CA LEU A 166 11.60 49.51 22.14
C LEU A 166 10.92 48.14 22.02
N ARG A 167 11.05 47.28 23.04
CA ARG A 167 10.39 45.97 23.05
C ARG A 167 8.87 46.12 23.08
N ARG A 168 8.33 47.07 23.85
CA ARG A 168 6.89 47.33 23.95
C ARG A 168 6.29 47.72 22.61
N VAL A 169 6.92 48.69 21.93
CA VAL A 169 6.49 49.11 20.58
C VAL A 169 6.57 47.96 19.59
N LYS A 170 7.64 47.15 19.64
CA LYS A 170 7.76 45.96 18.78
C LYS A 170 6.65 44.93 19.06
N ALA A 171 6.27 44.72 20.32
CA ALA A 171 5.19 43.80 20.70
C ALA A 171 3.82 44.29 20.22
N GLU A 172 3.53 45.57 20.40
CA GLU A 172 2.31 46.22 19.89
C GLU A 172 2.23 46.10 18.37
N LYS A 173 3.32 46.42 17.65
CA LYS A 173 3.38 46.33 16.18
C LYS A 173 3.26 44.91 15.65
N LEU A 174 3.88 43.94 16.31
CA LEU A 174 3.72 42.53 15.96
C LEU A 174 2.26 42.10 16.10
N THR A 175 1.62 42.45 17.22
CA THR A 175 0.20 42.11 17.47
C THR A 175 -0.72 42.73 16.42
N GLU A 176 -0.49 44.00 16.07
CA GLU A 176 -1.24 44.72 15.03
C GLU A 176 -1.12 44.03 13.66
N LEU A 177 0.09 43.70 13.22
CA LEU A 177 0.33 43.03 11.93
C LEU A 177 -0.34 41.65 11.85
N LEU A 178 -0.35 40.92 12.97
CA LEU A 178 -0.99 39.61 13.06
C LEU A 178 -2.50 39.69 13.02
N GLN A 179 -3.09 40.70 13.67
CA GLN A 179 -4.52 40.99 13.57
C GLN A 179 -4.92 41.35 12.14
N GLN A 180 -4.15 42.23 11.48
CA GLN A 180 -4.39 42.61 10.08
C GLN A 180 -4.33 41.41 9.12
N ARG A 181 -3.37 40.49 9.30
CA ARG A 181 -3.32 39.23 8.53
C ARG A 181 -4.58 38.38 8.71
N ARG A 182 -5.04 38.20 9.96
CA ARG A 182 -6.24 37.42 10.28
C ARG A 182 -7.49 38.05 9.66
N SER A 183 -7.61 39.38 9.69
CA SER A 183 -8.71 40.12 9.06
C SER A 183 -8.72 40.02 7.53
N GLY A 184 -7.56 40.00 6.87
CA GLY A 184 -7.47 39.83 5.41
C GLY A 184 -7.78 38.40 4.91
N GLN A 185 -7.54 37.38 5.73
CA GLN A 185 -7.83 35.98 5.40
C GLN A 185 -9.33 35.64 5.50
N CYS A 186 -10.12 36.37 6.30
CA CYS A 186 -11.57 36.20 6.39
C CYS A 186 -12.35 36.75 5.19
N SER A 187 -11.69 37.39 4.21
CA SER A 187 -12.34 37.96 3.02
C SER A 187 -12.53 36.98 1.86
N TYR A 188 -12.00 35.75 1.95
CA TYR A 188 -12.12 34.72 0.90
C TYR A 188 -12.75 33.45 1.46
N LYS A 189 -14.03 33.54 1.85
CA LYS A 189 -14.91 32.37 1.96
C LYS A 189 -16.15 32.66 1.13
N PHE A 190 -16.18 32.08 -0.08
CA PHE A 190 -17.40 31.83 -0.83
C PHE A 190 -17.94 30.46 -0.45
#